data_AF-A0A1Q8G359-F1
#
_entry.id   AF-A0A1Q8G359-F1
#
_cell.length_a   1.000
_cell.length_b   1.000
_cell.length_c   1.000
_cell.angle_alpha   90.00
_cell.angle_beta   90.00
_cell.angle_gamma   90.00
#
_symmetry.space_group_name_H-M   'P 1'
#
loop_
_entity.id
_entity.type
_entity.pdbx_description
1 polymer ?
#
loop_
_entity_poly.entity_id
_entity_poly.type
_entity_poly.pdbx_seq_one_letter_code
_entity_poly.pdbx_strand_id
1 'polypeptide(L)'
;MPQKTQDPKYDIKDDRLINSNTGEPIPVNEPVFMFRGKDKNALKALKFYRDLCTDPEHIRAIDRRIAKFERFAEHNQDLMKEPDSHYS
;
A
#
# COMPACT_ATOMS: atom_id res chain seq x y z
N MET A 1 -24.78 9.99 -6.56
CA MET A 1 -23.81 10.84 -5.84
C MET A 1 -22.42 10.59 -6.42
N PRO A 2 -21.61 11.60 -6.74
CA PRO A 2 -20.26 11.35 -7.23
C PRO A 2 -19.46 10.67 -6.12
N GLN A 3 -18.87 9.54 -6.45
CA GLN A 3 -18.01 8.79 -5.55
C GLN A 3 -16.78 9.66 -5.29
N LYS A 4 -16.65 10.21 -4.07
CA LYS A 4 -15.44 10.94 -3.66
C LYS A 4 -14.27 9.99 -3.91
N THR A 5 -13.39 10.36 -4.83
CA THR A 5 -12.10 9.71 -5.02
C THR A 5 -11.43 9.71 -3.65
N GLN A 6 -11.34 8.56 -2.98
CA GLN A 6 -10.63 8.48 -1.71
C GLN A 6 -9.16 8.73 -2.02
N ASP A 7 -8.69 9.93 -1.71
CA ASP A 7 -7.27 10.25 -1.68
C ASP A 7 -6.55 9.26 -0.75
N PRO A 8 -5.28 8.89 -1.05
CA PRO A 8 -4.53 7.99 -0.20
C PRO A 8 -4.51 8.53 1.23
N LYS A 9 -4.83 7.67 2.21
CA LYS A 9 -4.92 8.01 3.65
C LYS A 9 -3.60 8.53 4.24
N TYR A 10 -2.48 8.29 3.54
CA TYR A 10 -1.16 8.68 3.97
C TYR A 10 -0.46 9.47 2.87
N ASP A 11 0.31 10.47 3.27
CA ASP A 11 1.15 11.30 2.39
C ASP A 11 2.55 11.45 3.02
N ILE A 12 3.50 12.03 2.29
CA ILE A 12 4.86 12.31 2.78
C ILE A 12 5.03 13.82 2.90
N LYS A 13 5.39 14.30 4.10
CA LYS A 13 5.71 15.70 4.36
C LYS A 13 6.90 15.78 5.31
N ASP A 14 7.87 16.64 4.98
CA ASP A 14 9.08 16.86 5.79
C ASP A 14 9.77 15.55 6.19
N ASP A 15 9.95 14.65 5.20
CA ASP A 15 10.50 13.29 5.35
C ASP A 15 9.76 12.37 6.34
N ARG A 16 8.51 12.68 6.67
CA ARG A 16 7.66 11.88 7.56
C ARG A 16 6.39 11.44 6.84
N LEU A 17 5.94 10.22 7.15
CA LEU A 17 4.60 9.79 6.79
C LEU A 17 3.60 10.57 7.64
N ILE A 18 2.61 11.16 6.99
CA ILE A 18 1.51 11.88 7.63
C ILE A 18 0.18 11.24 7.27
N ASN A 19 -0.83 11.37 8.13
CA ASN A 19 -2.21 11.11 7.75
C ASN A 19 -2.70 12.26 6.87
N SER A 20 -3.08 11.97 5.63
CA SER A 20 -3.47 12.99 4.65
C SER A 20 -4.75 13.74 5.02
N ASN A 21 -5.61 13.17 5.87
CA ASN A 21 -6.85 13.81 6.31
C ASN A 21 -6.61 14.78 7.47
N THR A 22 -5.67 14.47 8.37
CA THR A 22 -5.41 15.29 9.57
C THR A 22 -4.16 16.17 9.44
N GLY A 23 -3.25 15.83 8.52
CA GLY A 23 -1.93 16.46 8.40
C GLY A 23 -0.94 16.03 9.48
N GLU A 24 -1.34 15.14 10.39
CA GLU A 24 -0.52 14.75 11.54
C GLU A 24 0.49 13.65 11.16
N PRO A 25 1.74 13.74 11.66
CA PRO A 25 2.72 12.67 11.49
C PRO A 25 2.26 11.36 12.09
N ILE A 26 2.54 10.25 11.40
CA ILE A 26 2.47 8.91 12.00
C ILE A 26 3.44 8.88 13.20
N PRO A 27 3.01 8.37 14.37
CA PRO A 27 3.85 8.30 15.56
C PRO A 27 5.18 7.57 15.29
N VAL A 28 6.29 8.10 15.84
CA VAL A 28 7.63 7.51 15.63
C VAL A 28 7.80 6.13 16.27
N ASN A 29 6.97 5.83 17.25
CA ASN A 29 6.92 4.54 17.95
C ASN A 29 5.95 3.54 17.28
N GLU A 30 5.31 3.93 16.17
CA GLU A 30 4.50 3.03 15.36
C GLU A 30 5.36 2.48 14.20
N PRO A 31 5.68 1.18 14.18
CA PRO A 31 6.41 0.61 13.06
C PRO A 31 5.53 0.63 11.81
N VAL A 32 6.05 1.22 10.72
CA VAL A 32 5.37 1.25 9.43
C VAL A 32 6.01 0.26 8.47
N PHE A 33 5.18 -0.46 7.73
CA PHE A 33 5.60 -1.32 6.62
C PHE A 33 5.00 -0.84 5.30
N MET A 34 5.81 -0.80 4.24
CA MET A 34 5.41 -0.27 2.93
C MET A 34 5.67 -1.29 1.81
N PHE A 35 4.62 -1.65 1.06
CA PHE A 35 4.76 -2.40 -0.17
C PHE A 35 5.00 -1.46 -1.36
N ARG A 36 6.01 -1.78 -2.17
CA ARG A 36 6.28 -1.09 -3.44
C ARG A 36 5.68 -1.88 -4.59
N GLY A 37 5.14 -1.20 -5.60
CA GLY A 37 4.51 -1.86 -6.76
C GLY A 37 5.41 -2.85 -7.50
N LYS A 38 6.73 -2.61 -7.52
CA LYS A 38 7.73 -3.48 -8.13
C LYS A 38 8.13 -4.70 -7.29
N ASP A 39 7.63 -4.82 -6.06
CA ASP A 39 7.91 -5.99 -5.22
C ASP A 39 7.09 -7.19 -5.71
N LYS A 40 7.79 -8.21 -6.22
CA LYS A 40 7.14 -9.42 -6.76
C LYS A 40 6.34 -10.21 -5.70
N ASN A 41 6.63 -10.02 -4.42
CA ASN A 41 5.97 -10.72 -3.32
C ASN A 41 4.79 -9.92 -2.72
N ALA A 42 4.68 -8.62 -3.02
CA ALA A 42 3.62 -7.78 -2.46
C ALA A 42 2.22 -8.28 -2.80
N LEU A 43 1.98 -8.77 -4.03
CA LEU A 43 0.68 -9.31 -4.42
C LEU A 43 0.25 -10.51 -3.56
N LYS A 44 1.18 -11.42 -3.26
CA LYS A 44 0.89 -12.59 -2.42
C LYS A 44 0.55 -12.14 -0.99
N ALA A 45 1.32 -11.21 -0.44
CA ALA A 45 1.07 -10.66 0.89
C ALA A 45 -0.29 -9.93 0.98
N LEU A 46 -0.64 -9.11 -0.02
CA LEU A 46 -1.91 -8.40 -0.05
C LEU A 46 -3.12 -9.34 -0.15
N LYS A 47 -3.02 -10.39 -0.97
CA LYS A 47 -4.09 -11.41 -1.09
C LYS A 47 -4.28 -12.16 0.23
N PHE A 48 -3.19 -12.58 0.86
CA PHE A 48 -3.25 -13.22 2.18
C PHE A 48 -3.85 -12.29 3.24
N TYR A 49 -3.41 -11.03 3.30
CA TYR A 49 -3.96 -10.05 4.24
C TYR A 49 -5.46 -9.81 4.02
N ARG A 50 -5.89 -9.70 2.76
CA ARG A 50 -7.30 -9.55 2.38
C ARG A 50 -8.16 -10.68 2.95
N ASP A 51 -7.68 -11.91 2.93
CA ASP A 51 -8.42 -13.08 3.43
C ASP A 51 -8.55 -13.13 4.95
N LEU A 52 -7.73 -12.37 5.68
CA LEU A 52 -7.83 -12.21 7.13
C LEU A 52 -8.80 -11.09 7.56
N CYS A 53 -9.16 -10.19 6.65
CA CYS A 53 -10.04 -9.06 6.96
C CYS A 53 -11.52 -9.48 6.95
N THR A 54 -12.33 -8.84 7.79
CA THR A 54 -13.77 -9.14 7.94
C THR A 54 -14.68 -7.96 7.60
N ASP A 55 -14.19 -6.73 7.67
CA ASP A 55 -14.96 -5.53 7.30
C ASP A 55 -15.13 -5.43 5.78
N PRO A 56 -16.37 -5.47 5.24
CA PRO A 56 -16.62 -5.40 3.81
C PRO A 56 -16.09 -4.14 3.13
N GLU A 57 -16.10 -2.98 3.80
CA GLU A 57 -15.61 -1.74 3.21
C GLU A 57 -14.08 -1.77 3.09
N HIS A 58 -13.42 -2.29 4.13
CA HIS A 58 -11.97 -2.49 4.14
C HIS A 58 -11.52 -3.51 3.09
N ILE A 59 -12.22 -4.65 2.96
CA ILE A 59 -11.95 -5.65 1.93
C ILE A 59 -12.03 -5.01 0.54
N ARG A 60 -13.10 -4.27 0.23
CA ARG A 60 -13.21 -3.55 -1.06
C ARG A 60 -12.06 -2.57 -1.27
N ALA A 61 -11.58 -1.93 -0.21
CA ALA A 61 -10.44 -1.04 -0.29
C ALA A 61 -9.16 -1.82 -0.65
N ILE A 62 -8.92 -2.99 -0.06
CA ILE A 62 -7.78 -3.86 -0.38
C ILE A 62 -7.86 -4.42 -1.80
N ASP A 63 -9.04 -4.88 -2.24
CA ASP A 63 -9.25 -5.39 -3.61
C ASP A 63 -8.84 -4.35 -4.67
N ARG A 64 -9.17 -3.06 -4.43
CA ARG A 64 -8.72 -1.95 -5.30
C ARG A 64 -7.19 -1.78 -5.32
N ARG A 65 -6.48 -2.09 -4.22
CA ARG A 65 -5.00 -2.06 -4.19
C ARG A 65 -4.43 -3.27 -4.93
N ILE A 66 -4.97 -4.46 -4.71
CA ILE A 66 -4.56 -5.70 -5.42
C ILE A 66 -4.65 -5.47 -6.93
N ALA A 67 -5.79 -4.97 -7.43
CA ALA A 67 -5.96 -4.69 -8.86
C ALA A 67 -4.92 -3.69 -9.42
N LYS A 68 -4.48 -2.71 -8.63
CA LYS A 68 -3.40 -1.79 -9.06
C LYS A 68 -2.05 -2.50 -9.14
N PHE A 69 -1.74 -3.37 -8.18
CA PHE A 69 -0.50 -4.15 -8.19
C PHE A 69 -0.49 -5.18 -9.33
N GLU A 70 -1.62 -5.84 -9.61
CA GLU A 70 -1.76 -6.78 -10.73
C GLU A 70 -1.48 -6.07 -12.07
N ARG A 71 -2.16 -4.94 -12.30
CA ARG A 71 -1.93 -4.12 -13.50
C ARG A 71 -0.48 -3.65 -13.61
N PHE A 72 0.13 -3.22 -12.50
CA PHE A 72 1.53 -2.80 -12.52
C PHE A 72 2.45 -3.96 -12.93
N ALA A 73 2.29 -5.13 -12.31
CA ALA A 73 3.10 -6.31 -12.59
C ALA A 73 2.93 -6.81 -14.04
N GLU A 74 1.70 -6.79 -14.58
CA GLU A 74 1.41 -7.17 -15.96
C GLU A 74 2.16 -6.31 -16.98
N HIS A 75 2.26 -4.99 -16.74
CA HIS A 75 2.85 -4.03 -17.66
C HIS A 75 4.35 -3.76 -17.43
N ASN A 76 4.94 -4.26 -16.33
CA ASN A 76 6.31 -3.92 -15.92
C ASN A 76 7.08 -5.16 -15.42
N GLN A 77 6.93 -6.30 -16.09
CA GLN A 77 7.46 -7.60 -15.64
C GLN A 77 8.97 -7.59 -15.38
N ASP A 78 9.72 -6.84 -16.19
CA ASP A 78 11.17 -6.65 -16.10
C ASP A 78 11.62 -5.84 -14.88
N LEU A 79 10.74 -5.00 -14.33
CA LEU A 79 11.02 -4.20 -13.13
C LEU A 79 10.73 -4.96 -11.83
N MET A 80 10.02 -6.09 -11.90
CA MET A 80 9.57 -6.85 -10.73
C MET A 80 10.75 -7.55 -10.06
N LYS A 81 11.02 -7.20 -8.80
CA LYS A 81 12.11 -7.79 -8.02
C LYS A 81 11.77 -7.89 -6.54
N GLU A 82 12.56 -8.63 -5.77
CA GLU A 82 12.48 -8.55 -4.31
C GLU A 82 13.11 -7.23 -3.85
N PRO A 83 12.63 -6.64 -2.74
CA PRO A 83 13.27 -5.48 -2.15
C PRO A 83 14.67 -5.86 -1.64
N ASP A 84 15.69 -5.19 -2.16
CA ASP A 84 17.06 -5.35 -1.67
C ASP A 84 17.16 -4.79 -0.25
N SER A 85 17.76 -5.55 0.67
CA SER A 85 18.03 -5.10 2.03
C SER A 85 19.55 -5.03 2.23
N HIS A 86 20.09 -3.82 2.28
CA HIS A 86 21.47 -3.60 2.75
C HIS A 86 21.39 -3.15 4.20
N TYR A 87 21.81 -4.02 5.12
CA TYR A 87 22.13 -3.61 6.48
C TYR A 87 23.61 -3.23 6.48
N SER A 88 23.90 -1.93 6.49
CA SER A 88 25.24 -1.37 6.78
C SER A 88 25.46 -1.26 8.27
#